data_AF-A0A3D0N7M8-F1
#
_entry.id   AF-A0A3D0N7M8-F1
#
_cell.length_a   1.000
_cell.length_b   1.000
_cell.length_c   1.000
_cell.angle_alpha   90.00
_cell.angle_beta   90.00
_cell.angle_gamma   90.00
#
_symmetry.space_group_name_H-M   'P 1'
#
loop_
_entity.id
_entity.type
_entity.pdbx_description
1 polymer ?
#
loop_
_entity_poly.entity_id
_entity_poly.type
_entity_poly.pdbx_seq_one_letter_code
_entity_poly.pdbx_strand_id
1 'polypeptide(L)'
;MNPRWFFASRWRRTWFALGIMVLLTTAAISARWLAVERHRQALMEADYPSPPPGMVLVPAGYFWIGSNLPDTDADVPPLQRVFLPAFYIGKHEVTNAELAKVFPEHKY
;
A
#
# COMPACT_ATOMS: atom_id res chain seq x y z
N MET A 1 26.09 32.01 26.05
CA MET A 1 27.04 31.08 25.37
C MET A 1 27.24 31.58 23.95
N ASN A 2 28.47 31.94 23.55
CA ASN A 2 28.72 32.64 22.29
C ASN A 2 28.81 31.62 21.12
N PRO A 3 27.86 31.57 20.18
CA PRO A 3 27.80 30.50 19.15
C PRO A 3 28.98 30.56 18.18
N ARG A 4 29.70 31.69 18.12
CA ARG A 4 30.85 31.90 17.24
C ARG A 4 31.98 30.90 17.48
N TRP A 5 32.19 30.43 18.71
CA TRP A 5 33.20 29.40 19.02
C TRP A 5 32.83 28.03 18.43
N PHE A 6 31.55 27.65 18.47
CA PHE A 6 31.09 26.36 17.98
C PHE A 6 31.29 26.21 16.47
N PHE A 7 31.04 27.30 15.72
CA PHE A 7 31.27 27.34 14.28
C PHE A 7 32.72 27.70 13.91
N ALA A 8 33.67 27.95 14.82
CA ALA A 8 35.04 28.27 14.39
C ALA A 8 35.74 27.08 13.69
N SER A 9 35.47 25.85 14.13
CA SER A 9 36.05 24.62 13.57
C SER A 9 35.29 24.12 12.34
N ARG A 10 36.00 23.90 11.22
CA ARG A 10 35.42 23.28 10.00
C ARG A 10 34.75 21.93 10.31
N TRP A 11 35.34 21.14 11.21
CA TRP A 11 34.81 19.84 11.65
C TRP A 11 33.46 19.96 12.37
N ARG A 12 33.31 20.93 13.28
CA ARG A 12 32.03 21.13 14.00
C ARG A 12 30.92 21.62 13.08
N ARG A 13 31.23 22.48 12.09
CA ARG A 13 30.26 22.91 11.07
C ARG A 13 29.81 21.75 10.20
N THR A 14 30.72 20.88 9.77
CA THR A 14 30.37 19.73 8.93
C THR A 14 29.49 18.74 9.67
N TRP A 15 29.81 18.42 10.93
CA TRP A 15 28.96 17.55 11.75
C TRP A 15 27.59 18.17 12.06
N PHE A 16 27.54 19.47 12.31
CA PHE A 16 26.29 20.18 12.50
C PHE A 16 25.42 20.19 11.23
N ALA A 17 26.03 20.44 10.06
CA ALA A 17 25.35 20.40 8.78
C ALA A 17 24.85 18.99 8.42
N LEU A 18 25.66 17.96 8.67
CA LEU A 18 25.24 16.56 8.51
C LEU A 18 24.08 16.21 9.45
N GLY A 19 24.12 16.68 10.71
CA GLY A 19 23.03 16.50 11.65
C GLY A 19 21.72 17.13 11.17
N ILE A 20 21.77 18.36 10.65
CA ILE A 20 20.60 19.02 10.04
C ILE A 20 20.12 18.24 8.82
N MET A 21 21.01 17.81 7.94
CA MET A 21 20.65 17.05 6.73
C MET A 21 19.91 15.75 7.10
N VAL A 22 20.43 14.99 8.07
CA VAL A 22 19.78 13.76 8.58
C VAL A 22 18.42 14.08 9.21
N LEU A 23 18.29 15.20 9.93
CA LEU A 23 17.02 15.60 10.52
C LEU A 23 15.99 15.98 9.45
N LEU A 24 16.40 16.68 8.40
CA LEU A 24 15.51 17.02 7.28
C LEU A 24 15.08 15.79 6.47
N THR A 25 16.00 14.84 6.22
CA THR A 25 15.66 13.62 5.48
C THR A 25 14.73 12.72 6.29
N THR A 26 14.99 12.54 7.59
CA THR A 26 14.10 11.78 8.47
C THR A 26 12.72 12.43 8.56
N ALA A 27 12.65 13.77 8.73
CA ALA A 27 11.38 14.49 8.71
C ALA A 27 10.61 14.30 7.39
N ALA A 28 11.30 14.34 6.24
CA ALA A 28 10.67 14.10 4.94
C ALA A 28 10.13 12.67 4.78
N ILE A 29 10.89 11.66 5.22
CA ILE A 29 10.46 10.25 5.20
C ILE A 29 9.25 10.05 6.12
N SER A 30 9.30 10.58 7.33
CA SER A 30 8.18 10.51 8.29
C SER A 30 6.93 11.20 7.76
N ALA A 31 7.07 12.37 7.12
CA ALA A 31 5.94 13.07 6.50
C ALA A 31 5.33 12.25 5.36
N ARG A 32 6.16 11.64 4.50
CA ARG A 32 5.72 10.73 3.43
C ARG A 32 4.98 9.52 4.00
N TRP A 33 5.51 8.89 5.05
CA TRP A 33 4.89 7.74 5.71
C TRP A 33 3.55 8.11 6.33
N LEU A 34 3.48 9.23 7.05
CA LEU A 34 2.23 9.73 7.64
C LEU A 34 1.19 10.05 6.57
N ALA A 35 1.59 10.65 5.45
CA ALA A 35 0.67 10.93 4.34
C ALA A 35 0.10 9.63 3.74
N VAL A 36 0.93 8.60 3.57
CA VAL A 36 0.48 7.29 3.09
C VAL A 36 -0.49 6.66 4.08
N GLU A 37 -0.18 6.66 5.38
CA GLU A 37 -1.06 6.04 6.38
C GLU A 37 -2.39 6.79 6.52
N ARG A 38 -2.37 8.13 6.49
CA ARG A 38 -3.60 8.93 6.46
C ARG A 38 -4.46 8.62 5.24
N HIS A 39 -3.85 8.42 4.08
CA HIS A 39 -4.58 8.03 2.88
C HIS A 39 -5.22 6.64 3.03
N ARG A 40 -4.50 5.68 3.62
CA ARG A 40 -5.03 4.33 3.89
C ARG A 40 -6.21 4.36 4.86
N GLN A 41 -6.11 5.13 5.96
CA GLN A 41 -7.22 5.29 6.89
C GLN A 41 -8.45 5.91 6.21
N ALA A 42 -8.25 6.96 5.41
CA ALA A 42 -9.34 7.56 4.64
C ALA A 42 -10.02 6.56 3.68
N LEU A 43 -9.24 5.65 3.05
CA LEU A 43 -9.80 4.59 2.20
C LEU A 43 -10.58 3.52 2.98
N MET A 44 -10.20 3.23 4.23
CA MET A 44 -10.89 2.30 5.12
C MET A 44 -12.19 2.89 5.68
N GLU A 45 -12.22 4.21 5.90
CA GLU A 45 -13.38 4.94 6.42
C GLU A 45 -14.34 5.41 5.31
N ALA A 46 -13.91 5.36 4.05
CA ALA A 46 -14.73 5.79 2.92
C ALA A 46 -16.00 4.95 2.79
N ASP A 47 -17.11 5.62 2.49
CA ASP A 47 -18.37 4.98 2.13
C ASP A 47 -18.35 4.66 0.62
N TYR A 48 -18.52 3.38 0.29
CA TYR A 48 -18.48 2.91 -1.09
C TYR A 48 -19.90 2.59 -1.57
N PRO A 49 -20.22 2.84 -2.85
CA PRO A 49 -21.54 2.52 -3.37
C PRO A 49 -21.86 1.02 -3.22
N SER A 50 -23.14 0.69 -3.25
CA SER A 50 -23.55 -0.72 -3.24
C SER A 50 -23.01 -1.44 -4.47
N PRO A 51 -22.56 -2.71 -4.33
CA PRO A 51 -22.00 -3.46 -5.45
C PRO A 51 -23.05 -3.71 -6.54
N PRO A 52 -22.64 -3.80 -7.81
CA PRO A 52 -23.51 -4.26 -8.89
C PRO A 52 -24.11 -5.66 -8.61
N PRO A 53 -25.23 -6.02 -9.25
CA PRO A 53 -25.80 -7.36 -9.13
C PRO A 53 -24.77 -8.46 -9.43
N GLY A 54 -24.70 -9.47 -8.57
CA GLY A 54 -23.76 -10.59 -8.71
C GLY A 54 -22.33 -10.32 -8.21
N MET A 55 -22.04 -9.09 -7.75
CA MET A 55 -20.76 -8.74 -7.13
C MET A 55 -20.90 -8.51 -5.63
N VAL A 56 -19.76 -8.50 -4.94
CA VAL A 56 -19.64 -8.14 -3.52
C VAL A 56 -18.59 -7.05 -3.35
N LEU A 57 -18.82 -6.15 -2.39
CA LEU A 57 -17.84 -5.17 -1.95
C LEU A 57 -16.85 -5.83 -0.98
N VAL A 58 -15.57 -5.81 -1.31
CA VAL A 58 -14.48 -6.14 -0.39
C VAL A 58 -13.95 -4.82 0.17
N PRO A 59 -14.01 -4.61 1.50
CA PRO A 59 -13.57 -3.34 2.10
C PRO A 59 -12.06 -3.14 1.97
N ALA A 60 -11.63 -1.87 1.98
CA ALA A 60 -10.21 -1.54 2.03
C ALA A 60 -9.60 -2.07 3.33
N GLY A 61 -8.34 -2.52 3.28
CA GLY A 61 -7.69 -3.01 4.47
C GLY A 61 -6.38 -3.74 4.22
N TYR A 62 -5.81 -4.19 5.32
CA TYR A 62 -4.60 -5.02 5.32
C TYR A 62 -4.96 -6.50 5.38
N PHE A 63 -4.26 -7.30 4.59
CA PHE A 63 -4.32 -8.75 4.66
C PHE A 63 -2.94 -9.35 4.42
N TRP A 64 -2.79 -10.63 4.74
CA TRP A 64 -1.58 -11.39 4.48
C TRP A 64 -1.75 -12.17 3.18
N ILE A 65 -0.75 -12.08 2.30
CA ILE A 65 -0.68 -12.82 1.04
C ILE A 65 0.64 -13.59 0.97
N GLY A 66 0.65 -14.70 0.25
CA GLY A 66 1.82 -15.57 0.15
C GLY A 66 1.88 -16.63 1.25
N SER A 67 2.98 -17.36 1.32
CA SER A 67 3.19 -18.43 2.28
C SER A 67 4.68 -18.58 2.61
N ASN A 68 4.98 -18.96 3.86
CA ASN A 68 6.31 -19.33 4.31
C ASN A 68 6.41 -20.84 4.61
N LEU A 69 5.41 -21.62 4.23
CA LEU A 69 5.42 -23.06 4.44
C LEU A 69 6.44 -23.74 3.51
N PRO A 70 7.11 -24.80 3.96
CA PRO A 70 8.16 -25.46 3.18
C PRO A 70 7.66 -26.08 1.87
N ASP A 71 6.41 -26.56 1.85
CA ASP A 71 5.79 -27.21 0.68
C ASP A 71 5.02 -26.23 -0.22
N THR A 72 5.37 -24.94 -0.16
CA THR A 72 4.73 -23.90 -0.96
C THR A 72 5.24 -23.92 -2.40
N ASP A 73 4.35 -23.75 -3.38
CA ASP A 73 4.73 -23.64 -4.79
C ASP A 73 5.72 -22.49 -5.05
N ALA A 74 6.63 -22.70 -6.00
CA ALA A 74 7.77 -21.79 -6.22
C ALA A 74 7.38 -20.39 -6.72
N ASP A 75 6.16 -20.23 -7.25
CA ASP A 75 5.62 -18.96 -7.72
C ASP A 75 4.82 -18.19 -6.64
N VAL A 76 4.57 -18.80 -5.49
CA VAL A 76 3.92 -18.14 -4.36
C VAL A 76 4.95 -17.31 -3.59
N PRO A 77 4.74 -16.00 -3.42
CA PRO A 77 5.69 -15.15 -2.71
C PRO A 77 5.74 -15.48 -1.20
N PRO A 78 6.80 -15.05 -0.50
CA PRO A 78 6.84 -15.10 0.96
C PRO A 78 5.63 -14.38 1.58
N LEU A 79 5.25 -14.79 2.78
CA LEU A 79 4.12 -14.19 3.50
C LEU A 79 4.38 -12.69 3.76
N GLN A 80 3.53 -11.84 3.19
CA GLN A 80 3.66 -10.38 3.24
C GLN A 80 2.34 -9.72 3.61
N ARG A 81 2.40 -8.63 4.40
CA ARG A 81 1.24 -7.81 4.74
C ARG A 81 1.05 -6.73 3.69
N VAL A 82 -0.07 -6.76 2.99
CA VAL A 82 -0.39 -5.84 1.89
C VAL A 82 -1.65 -5.06 2.22
N PHE A 83 -1.70 -3.79 1.81
CA PHE A 83 -2.89 -2.96 1.86
C PHE A 83 -3.52 -2.87 0.48
N LEU A 84 -4.83 -3.06 0.37
CA LEU A 84 -5.59 -2.74 -0.84
C LEU A 84 -6.71 -1.74 -0.53
N PRO A 85 -7.00 -0.79 -1.45
CA PRO A 85 -8.25 -0.03 -1.42
C PRO A 85 -9.45 -0.98 -1.62
N ALA A 86 -10.66 -0.52 -1.32
CA ALA A 86 -11.86 -1.33 -1.51
C ALA A 86 -12.11 -1.59 -3.00
N PHE A 87 -12.69 -2.74 -3.32
CA PHE A 87 -13.01 -3.12 -4.69
C PHE A 87 -14.22 -4.04 -4.75
N TYR A 88 -14.84 -4.14 -5.93
CA TYR A 88 -15.89 -5.12 -6.19
C TYR A 88 -15.30 -6.36 -6.86
N ILE A 89 -15.77 -7.53 -6.45
CA ILE A 89 -15.43 -8.80 -7.09
C ILE A 89 -16.68 -9.62 -7.31
N GLY A 90 -16.71 -10.39 -8.40
CA GLY A 90 -17.80 -11.34 -8.67
C GLY A 90 -17.95 -12.34 -7.53
N LYS A 91 -19.18 -12.59 -7.10
CA LYS A 91 -19.46 -13.62 -6.09
C LYS A 91 -19.17 -15.03 -6.62
N HIS A 92 -19.31 -15.19 -7.94
CA HIS A 92 -19.07 -16.43 -8.67
C HIS A 92 -18.22 -16.12 -9.90
N GLU A 93 -17.57 -17.15 -10.43
CA GLU A 93 -16.95 -17.07 -11.74
C GLU A 93 -18.02 -16.85 -12.82
N VAL A 94 -17.61 -16.26 -13.93
CA VAL A 94 -18.49 -16.05 -15.08
C VAL A 94 -18.92 -17.40 -15.63
N THR A 95 -20.23 -17.62 -15.71
CA THR A 95 -20.77 -18.87 -16.24
C THR A 95 -20.78 -18.88 -17.77
N ASN A 96 -20.77 -20.08 -18.36
CA ASN A 96 -20.96 -20.29 -19.79
C ASN A 96 -22.23 -19.62 -20.34
N ALA A 97 -23.33 -19.64 -19.57
CA ALA A 97 -24.57 -18.99 -19.95
C ALA A 97 -24.45 -17.46 -19.97
N GLU A 98 -23.68 -16.87 -19.05
CA GLU A 98 -23.41 -15.42 -19.04
C GLU A 98 -22.45 -15.02 -20.14
N LEU A 99 -21.41 -15.83 -20.38
CA LEU A 99 -20.48 -15.63 -21.49
C LEU A 99 -21.23 -15.64 -22.84
N ALA A 100 -22.11 -16.61 -23.08
CA ALA A 100 -22.90 -16.70 -24.31
C ALA A 100 -23.85 -15.51 -24.53
N LYS A 101 -24.30 -14.82 -23.47
CA LYS A 101 -25.11 -13.58 -23.61
C LYS A 101 -24.29 -12.44 -24.21
N VAL A 102 -23.00 -12.38 -23.91
CA VAL A 102 -22.09 -11.32 -24.40
C VAL A 102 -21.41 -11.74 -25.70
N PHE A 103 -21.09 -13.03 -25.84
CA PHE A 103 -20.43 -13.63 -27.00
C PHE A 103 -21.23 -14.82 -27.53
N PRO A 104 -22.35 -14.58 -28.24
CA PRO A 104 -23.22 -15.65 -28.73
C PRO A 104 -22.52 -16.61 -29.72
N GLU A 105 -21.51 -16.12 -30.43
CA GLU A 105 -20.74 -16.90 -31.41
C GLU A 105 -19.66 -17.77 -30.75
N HIS A 106 -19.39 -17.60 -29.46
CA HIS A 106 -18.42 -18.42 -28.75
C HIS A 106 -18.98 -19.85 -28.58
N LYS A 107 -18.40 -20.78 -29.34
CA LYS A 107 -18.70 -22.21 -29.26
C LYS A 107 -17.52 -22.91 -28.59
N TYR A 108 -17.81 -23.66 -27.53
CA TYR A 108 -16.86 -24.46 -26.77
C TYR A 108 -16.23 -25.56 -27.63
#